data_AF-A0A392RDP2-F1
#
_entry.id   AF-A0A392RDP2-F1
#
_cell.length_a   1.000
_cell.length_b   1.000
_cell.length_c   1.000
_cell.angle_alpha   90.00
_cell.angle_beta   90.00
_cell.angle_gamma   90.00
#
_symmetry.space_group_name_H-M   'P 1'
#
loop_
_entity.id
_entity.type
_entity.pdbx_description
1 polymer ?
#
loop_
_entity_poly.entity_id
_entity_poly.type
_entity_poly.pdbx_seq_one_letter_code
_entity_poly.pdbx_strand_id
1 'polypeptide(L)'
;MEGSSSSSLPVVFSKLPIDTKSQKDYYTKNITIEVSYEKLDLVLEQPVDFESLRANGFDLKKLFEDQGWMNYFDMLNGPVYPVLVKDFWPRCDIFTQEDADREYEFKVAEDPENNR
;
A
#
# COMPACT_ATOMS: atom_id res chain seq x y z
N MET A 1 -2.93 33.71 -28.52
CA MET A 1 -2.03 32.62 -28.09
C MET A 1 -2.11 32.59 -26.60
N GLU A 2 -2.59 31.49 -26.03
CA GLU A 2 -2.28 30.96 -24.69
C GLU A 2 -3.23 29.77 -24.52
N GLY A 3 -2.75 28.61 -25.01
CA GLY A 3 -3.45 27.35 -24.88
C GLY A 3 -3.23 26.82 -23.46
N SER A 4 -4.32 26.71 -22.70
CA SER A 4 -4.32 25.95 -21.46
C SER A 4 -4.23 24.46 -21.83
N SER A 5 -3.01 23.94 -21.87
CA SER A 5 -2.76 22.49 -21.94
C SER A 5 -3.15 21.86 -20.61
N SER A 6 -4.41 21.42 -20.53
CA SER A 6 -4.83 20.45 -19.52
C SER A 6 -4.17 19.11 -19.86
N SER A 7 -3.02 18.83 -19.24
CA SER A 7 -2.42 17.50 -19.21
C SER A 7 -3.31 16.60 -18.36
N SER A 8 -4.39 16.08 -18.96
CA SER A 8 -5.10 14.94 -18.43
C SER A 8 -4.23 13.72 -18.72
N LEU A 9 -3.44 13.29 -17.73
CA LEU A 9 -2.88 11.94 -17.73
C LEU A 9 -4.03 10.97 -18.07
N PRO A 10 -3.83 10.03 -19.00
CA PRO A 10 -4.88 9.08 -19.32
C PRO A 10 -5.22 8.34 -18.03
N VAL A 11 -6.48 8.44 -17.60
CA VAL A 11 -7.00 7.67 -16.48
C VAL A 11 -7.00 6.21 -16.94
N VAL A 12 -5.91 5.50 -16.65
CA VAL A 12 -5.69 4.09 -17.06
C VAL A 12 -6.78 3.17 -16.50
N PHE A 13 -7.51 3.62 -15.47
CA PHE A 13 -8.66 2.92 -14.90
C PHE A 13 -9.94 3.78 -15.00
N SER A 14 -10.56 3.82 -16.18
CA SER A 14 -11.88 4.47 -16.34
C SER A 14 -13.00 3.77 -15.56
N LYS A 15 -12.75 2.53 -15.12
CA LYS A 15 -13.53 1.81 -14.11
C LYS A 15 -12.56 1.32 -13.05
N LEU A 16 -12.45 2.04 -11.94
CA LEU A 16 -11.93 1.44 -10.72
C LEU A 16 -12.84 0.22 -10.41
N PRO A 17 -12.29 -0.95 -10.08
CA PRO A 17 -13.09 -2.12 -9.66
C PRO A 17 -13.96 -1.85 -8.42
N ILE A 18 -13.67 -0.76 -7.70
CA ILE A 18 -14.32 -0.35 -6.48
C ILE A 18 -15.19 0.88 -6.79
N ASP A 19 -16.50 0.73 -6.63
CA ASP A 19 -17.45 1.84 -6.70
C ASP A 19 -17.48 2.59 -5.36
N THR A 20 -16.79 3.72 -5.29
CA THR A 20 -16.75 4.60 -4.11
C THR A 20 -18.00 5.48 -3.97
N LYS A 21 -18.92 5.46 -4.94
CA LYS A 21 -20.15 6.29 -4.97
C LYS A 21 -21.41 5.54 -4.58
N SER A 22 -21.36 4.22 -4.61
CA SER A 22 -22.50 3.32 -4.34
C SER A 22 -23.23 3.62 -3.01
N GLN A 23 -22.51 3.99 -1.93
CA GLN A 23 -23.00 4.10 -0.53
C GLN A 23 -23.78 2.88 0.01
N LYS A 24 -24.16 1.91 -0.83
CA LYS A 24 -24.75 0.64 -0.43
C LYS A 24 -23.62 -0.26 0.07
N ASP A 25 -23.72 -0.60 1.34
CA ASP A 25 -23.02 -1.69 2.04
C ASP A 25 -21.54 -1.46 2.40
N TYR A 26 -21.12 -0.20 2.61
CA TYR A 26 -19.85 0.05 3.29
C TYR A 26 -19.99 -0.23 4.79
N TYR A 27 -19.50 -1.39 5.24
CA TYR A 27 -19.26 -1.65 6.65
C TYR A 27 -17.81 -1.28 6.97
N THR A 28 -17.62 -0.29 7.83
CA THR A 28 -16.31 -0.03 8.46
C THR A 28 -16.23 -0.77 9.78
N LYS A 29 -15.19 -1.59 9.96
CA LYS A 29 -14.87 -2.19 11.26
C LYS A 29 -14.68 -1.12 12.33
N ASN A 30 -14.92 -1.45 13.59
CA ASN A 30 -14.65 -0.54 14.71
C ASN A 30 -13.16 -0.18 14.77
N ILE A 31 -12.85 0.99 15.32
CA ILE A 31 -11.46 1.37 15.60
C ILE A 31 -10.98 0.51 16.77
N THR A 32 -9.88 -0.20 16.56
CA THR A 32 -9.22 -1.07 17.54
C THR A 32 -7.99 -0.39 18.14
N ILE A 33 -7.33 0.49 17.38
CA ILE A 33 -6.13 1.24 17.79
C ILE A 33 -6.48 2.72 17.95
N GLU A 34 -6.29 3.28 19.14
CA GLU A 34 -6.44 4.71 19.39
C GLU A 34 -5.10 5.44 19.13
N VAL A 35 -4.92 5.93 17.90
CA VAL A 35 -3.78 6.77 17.53
C VAL A 35 -4.30 7.99 16.76
N SER A 36 -3.74 9.16 17.04
CA SER A 36 -4.17 10.37 16.34
C SER A 36 -3.70 10.33 14.89
N TYR A 37 -4.54 10.84 13.99
CA TYR A 37 -4.29 10.79 12.54
C TYR A 37 -3.00 11.53 12.14
N GLU A 38 -2.67 12.58 12.90
CA GLU A 38 -1.48 13.41 12.74
C GLU A 38 -0.19 12.68 13.17
N LYS A 39 -0.32 11.63 13.99
CA LYS A 39 0.81 10.80 14.45
C LYS A 39 1.03 9.56 13.59
N LEU A 40 0.13 9.28 12.64
CA LEU A 40 0.30 8.21 11.67
C LEU A 40 1.20 8.70 10.54
N ASP A 41 2.51 8.48 10.68
CA ASP A 41 3.45 8.74 9.58
C ASP A 41 3.57 7.51 8.68
N LEU A 42 3.39 7.73 7.39
CA LEU A 42 3.53 6.69 6.37
C LEU A 42 4.87 6.82 5.68
N VAL A 43 5.62 5.73 5.67
CA VAL A 43 6.84 5.61 4.88
C VAL A 43 6.45 5.03 3.53
N LEU A 44 6.68 5.80 2.47
CA LEU A 44 6.40 5.41 1.09
C LEU A 44 7.69 4.92 0.46
N GLU A 45 7.82 3.60 0.29
CA GLU A 45 8.95 3.01 -0.40
C GLU A 45 8.57 2.68 -1.84
N GLN A 46 9.35 3.18 -2.79
CA GLN A 46 9.23 2.82 -4.19
C GLN A 46 10.18 1.66 -4.50
N PRO A 47 9.71 0.56 -5.10
CA PRO A 47 10.57 -0.53 -5.55
C PRO A 47 11.73 -0.06 -6.44
N VAL A 48 11.52 0.99 -7.25
CA VAL A 48 12.55 1.61 -8.07
C VAL A 48 12.56 3.12 -7.85
N ASP A 49 13.59 3.60 -7.16
CA ASP A 49 13.82 5.02 -6.86
C ASP A 49 15.14 5.49 -7.49
N PHE A 50 15.03 6.12 -8.67
CA PHE A 50 16.19 6.65 -9.38
C PHE A 50 16.83 7.86 -8.69
N GLU A 51 16.07 8.62 -7.90
CA GLU A 51 16.55 9.75 -7.11
C GLU A 51 17.48 9.25 -6.00
N SER A 52 17.05 8.22 -5.26
CA SER A 52 17.87 7.56 -4.23
C SER A 52 19.10 6.88 -4.82
N LEU A 53 18.96 6.16 -5.95
CA LEU A 53 20.10 5.56 -6.64
C LEU A 53 21.13 6.62 -7.03
N ARG A 54 20.69 7.74 -7.64
CA ARG A 54 21.56 8.86 -8.01
C ARG A 54 22.25 9.48 -6.80
N ALA A 55 21.53 9.68 -5.70
CA ALA A 55 22.09 10.21 -4.46
C ALA A 55 23.19 9.31 -3.87
N ASN A 56 23.15 8.00 -4.15
CA ASN A 56 24.15 7.01 -3.76
C ASN A 56 25.22 6.76 -4.85
N GLY A 57 25.30 7.62 -5.88
CA GLY A 57 26.33 7.55 -6.92
C GLY A 57 26.00 6.64 -8.12
N PHE A 58 24.75 6.15 -8.22
CA PHE A 58 24.29 5.33 -9.32
C PHE A 58 23.30 6.10 -10.21
N ASP A 59 23.80 6.82 -11.20
CA ASP A 59 22.95 7.52 -12.19
C ASP A 59 22.58 6.59 -13.36
N LEU A 60 21.57 5.74 -13.13
CA LEU A 60 21.14 4.70 -14.07
C LEU A 60 19.87 5.06 -14.85
N LYS A 61 19.22 6.19 -14.53
CA LYS A 61 17.90 6.55 -15.10
C LYS A 61 17.92 6.55 -16.62
N LYS A 62 18.92 7.23 -17.20
CA LYS A 62 19.08 7.33 -18.66
C LYS A 62 19.26 5.97 -19.33
N LEU A 63 20.00 5.05 -18.70
CA LEU A 63 20.23 3.70 -19.23
C LEU A 63 18.92 2.94 -19.44
N PHE A 64 17.97 3.08 -18.51
CA PHE A 64 16.68 2.42 -18.59
C PHE A 64 15.64 3.19 -19.42
N GLU A 65 15.75 4.52 -19.47
CA GLU A 65 14.99 5.36 -20.40
C GLU A 65 15.28 4.98 -21.85
N ASP A 66 16.56 4.84 -22.21
CA ASP A 66 17.00 4.48 -23.56
C ASP A 66 16.53 3.07 -23.97
N GLN A 67 16.30 2.19 -22.99
CA GLN A 67 15.74 0.85 -23.21
C GLN A 67 14.20 0.81 -23.21
N GLY A 68 13.53 1.91 -22.87
CA GLY A 68 12.07 1.99 -22.84
C GLY A 68 11.40 1.35 -21.61
N TRP A 69 12.12 1.18 -20.49
CA TRP A 69 11.60 0.48 -19.30
C TRP A 69 10.77 1.36 -18.36
N MET A 70 10.70 2.68 -18.59
CA MET A 70 10.07 3.61 -17.64
C MET A 70 8.62 3.27 -17.33
N ASN A 71 7.82 2.89 -18.34
CA ASN A 71 6.43 2.50 -18.13
C ASN A 71 6.28 1.27 -17.22
N TYR A 72 7.25 0.35 -17.27
CA TYR A 72 7.27 -0.82 -16.40
C TYR A 72 7.58 -0.43 -14.96
N PHE A 73 8.52 0.50 -14.75
CA PHE A 73 8.83 1.02 -13.42
C PHE A 73 7.69 1.88 -12.85
N ASP A 74 7.01 2.66 -13.68
CA ASP A 74 5.80 3.40 -13.27
C ASP A 74 4.70 2.44 -12.80
N MET A 75 4.51 1.33 -13.52
CA MET A 75 3.57 0.27 -13.13
C MET A 75 4.00 -0.44 -11.85
N LEU A 76 5.29 -0.76 -11.70
CA LEU A 76 5.83 -1.42 -10.50
C LEU A 76 5.72 -0.54 -9.25
N ASN A 77 6.04 0.74 -9.37
CA ASN A 77 5.93 1.69 -8.27
C ASN A 77 4.46 1.92 -7.91
N GLY A 78 3.59 2.01 -8.92
CA GLY A 78 2.16 2.10 -8.74
C GLY A 78 1.69 3.34 -7.96
N PRO A 79 0.37 3.59 -7.90
CA PRO A 79 -0.18 4.60 -7.03
C PRO A 79 -0.14 4.12 -5.57
N VAL A 80 0.31 4.98 -4.66
CA VAL A 80 0.09 4.77 -3.23
C VAL A 80 -1.14 5.55 -2.78
N TYR A 81 -1.91 4.99 -1.85
CA TYR A 81 -3.13 5.60 -1.31
C TYR A 81 -2.98 5.90 0.20
N PRO A 82 -2.21 6.95 0.59
CA PRO A 82 -1.91 7.22 1.99
C PRO A 82 -3.16 7.40 2.87
N VAL A 83 -4.17 8.10 2.36
CA VAL A 83 -5.43 8.34 3.09
C VAL A 83 -6.13 7.01 3.36
N LEU A 84 -6.20 6.14 2.35
CA LEU A 84 -6.81 4.82 2.48
C LEU A 84 -6.10 4.00 3.55
N VAL A 85 -4.76 3.98 3.51
CA VAL A 85 -3.96 3.25 4.52
C VAL A 85 -4.22 3.80 5.92
N LYS A 86 -4.23 5.13 6.11
CA LYS A 86 -4.54 5.75 7.42
C LYS A 86 -5.95 5.49 7.91
N ASP A 87 -6.92 5.34 7.01
CA ASP A 87 -8.31 5.07 7.37
C ASP A 87 -8.54 3.60 7.77
N PHE A 88 -7.79 2.68 7.15
CA PHE A 88 -7.88 1.24 7.43
C PHE A 88 -7.04 0.81 8.63
N TRP A 89 -5.83 1.37 8.82
CA TRP A 89 -4.87 0.90 9.82
C TRP A 89 -5.44 0.87 11.25
N PRO A 90 -6.17 1.90 11.74
CA PRO A 90 -6.76 1.89 13.08
C PRO A 90 -7.90 0.88 13.25
N ARG A 91 -8.36 0.26 12.16
CA ARG A 91 -9.49 -0.69 12.13
C ARG A 91 -9.04 -2.12 11.85
N CYS A 92 -7.72 -2.36 11.80
CA CYS A 92 -7.15 -3.69 11.67
C CYS A 92 -7.44 -4.54 12.91
N ASP A 93 -7.57 -5.85 12.71
CA ASP A 93 -7.67 -6.77 13.86
C ASP A 93 -6.32 -6.77 14.58
N ILE A 94 -6.34 -6.51 15.89
CA ILE A 94 -5.14 -6.60 16.73
C ILE A 94 -5.13 -8.01 17.31
N PHE A 95 -4.09 -8.77 16.98
CA PHE A 95 -3.84 -10.05 17.62
C PHE A 95 -2.95 -9.81 18.83
N THR A 96 -3.47 -10.12 20.02
CA THR A 96 -2.66 -10.02 21.24
C THR A 96 -1.77 -11.25 21.38
N GLN A 97 -0.78 -11.17 22.29
CA GLN A 97 0.04 -12.34 22.61
C GLN A 97 -0.83 -13.49 23.14
N GLU A 98 -1.86 -13.20 23.93
CA GLU A 98 -2.77 -14.22 24.46
C GLU A 98 -3.59 -14.90 23.35
N ASP A 99 -3.97 -14.17 22.29
CA ASP A 99 -4.64 -14.77 21.14
C ASP A 99 -3.69 -15.65 20.33
N ALA A 100 -2.42 -15.24 20.17
CA ALA A 100 -1.38 -16.04 19.53
C ALA A 100 -1.05 -17.31 20.34
N ASP A 101 -0.91 -17.20 21.66
CA ASP A 101 -0.64 -18.32 22.56
C ASP A 101 -1.81 -19.32 22.55
N ARG A 102 -3.06 -18.81 22.54
CA ARG A 102 -4.25 -19.65 22.43
C ARG A 102 -4.31 -20.38 21.09
N GLU A 103 -4.02 -19.70 19.98
CA GLU A 103 -3.94 -20.32 18.66
C GLU A 103 -2.85 -21.40 18.61
N TYR A 104 -1.70 -21.13 19.23
CA TYR A 104 -0.61 -22.09 19.37
C TYR A 104 -1.04 -23.34 20.16
N GLU A 105 -1.65 -23.17 21.33
CA GLU A 105 -2.16 -24.29 22.15
C GLU A 105 -3.18 -25.13 21.38
N PHE A 106 -4.09 -24.49 20.63
CA PHE A 106 -5.03 -25.20 19.76
C PHE A 106 -4.31 -26.00 18.67
N LYS A 107 -3.27 -25.44 18.04
CA LYS A 107 -2.49 -26.12 17.00
C LYS A 107 -1.69 -27.30 17.55
N VAL A 108 -1.14 -27.17 18.76
CA VAL A 108 -0.47 -28.28 19.46
C VAL A 108 -1.46 -29.37 19.84
N ALA A 109 -2.68 -29.01 20.29
CA ALA A 109 -3.72 -29.97 20.62
C ALA A 109 -4.28 -30.72 19.40
N GLU A 110 -4.32 -30.10 18.23
CA GLU A 110 -4.72 -30.75 16.97
C GLU A 110 -3.76 -31.87 16.53
N ASP A 111 -2.44 -31.68 16.71
CA ASP A 111 -1.42 -32.69 16.38
C ASP A 111 -0.19 -32.60 17.31
N PRO A 112 -0.26 -33.25 18.50
CA PRO A 112 0.78 -33.13 19.53
C PRO A 112 2.13 -33.77 19.17
N GLU A 113 2.13 -34.69 18.19
CA GLU A 113 3.33 -35.41 17.76
C GLU A 113 4.16 -34.57 16.77
N ASN A 114 3.49 -33.77 15.91
CA ASN A 114 4.15 -32.98 14.87
C ASN A 114 4.25 -31.47 15.17
N ASN A 115 3.39 -30.93 16.03
CA ASN A 115 3.38 -29.51 16.38
C ASN A 115 3.92 -29.34 17.81
N ARG A 116 5.19 -28.96 17.94
CA ARG A 116 5.88 -28.70 19.22
C ARG A 116 6.73 -27.44 19.19
#